data_AF-A0AA42E258-F1
#
_entry.id   AF-A0AA42E258-F1
#
_cell.length_a   1.000
_cell.length_b   1.000
_cell.length_c   1.000
_cell.angle_alpha   90.00
_cell.angle_beta   90.00
_cell.angle_gamma   90.00
#
_symmetry.space_group_name_H-M   'P 1'
#
loop_
_entity.id
_entity.type
_entity.pdbx_description
1 polymer ?
#
loop_
_entity_poly.entity_id
_entity_poly.type
_entity_poly.pdbx_seq_one_letter_code
_entity_poly.pdbx_strand_id
1 'polypeptide(L)'
;MTTPAWKKVDAGRYADMLDIMPPAVHRAHGFLVGEPWTHRTCRVTGEFRAAYAAFIRNRSGHFECLEPMTPAEFTAVNPDTITA
;
A
#
# COMPACT_ATOMS: atom_id res chain seq x y z
N MET A 1 14.41 6.11 9.45
CA MET A 1 13.39 5.82 8.44
C MET A 1 12.04 6.00 9.09
N THR A 2 11.19 6.88 8.58
CA THR A 2 9.86 7.10 9.14
C THR A 2 8.96 5.94 8.71
N THR A 3 8.28 5.31 9.67
CA THR A 3 7.28 4.28 9.38
C THR A 3 6.14 4.92 8.58
N PRO A 4 5.72 4.35 7.43
CA PRO A 4 4.59 4.89 6.68
C PRO A 4 3.34 4.93 7.57
N ALA A 5 2.63 6.06 7.54
CA ALA A 5 1.40 6.24 8.29
C ALA A 5 0.22 5.58 7.56
N TRP A 6 -0.63 4.87 8.31
CA TRP A 6 -1.78 4.15 7.79
C TRP A 6 -3.05 4.74 8.37
N LYS A 7 -4.07 4.90 7.51
CA LYS A 7 -5.41 5.32 7.91
C LYS A 7 -6.35 4.13 7.82
N LYS A 8 -7.12 3.90 8.87
CA LYS A 8 -8.20 2.89 8.84
C LYS A 8 -9.29 3.33 7.86
N VAL A 9 -9.70 2.41 7.01
CA VAL A 9 -10.80 2.58 6.06
C VAL A 9 -11.84 1.48 6.26
N ASP A 10 -13.05 1.70 5.77
CA ASP A 10 -14.05 0.64 5.73
C ASP A 10 -13.75 -0.38 4.61
N ALA A 11 -14.50 -1.48 4.64
CA ALA A 11 -14.35 -2.54 3.64
C ALA A 11 -14.83 -2.10 2.24
N GLY A 12 -15.76 -1.14 2.15
CA GLY A 12 -16.26 -0.62 0.88
C GLY A 12 -15.17 0.12 0.14
N ARG A 13 -14.52 1.09 0.78
CA ARG A 13 -13.37 1.82 0.23
C ARG A 13 -12.25 0.89 -0.24
N TYR A 14 -11.96 -0.17 0.54
CA TYR A 14 -10.96 -1.17 0.16
C TYR A 14 -11.37 -1.93 -1.11
N ALA A 15 -12.62 -2.39 -1.18
CA ALA A 15 -13.15 -3.12 -2.33
C ALA A 15 -13.26 -2.23 -3.59
N ASP A 16 -13.79 -1.02 -3.44
CA ASP A 16 -13.91 -0.05 -4.53
C ASP A 16 -12.55 0.17 -5.22
N MET A 17 -11.49 0.34 -4.43
CA MET A 17 -10.15 0.58 -4.97
C MET A 17 -9.51 -0.67 -5.60
N LEU A 18 -9.92 -1.87 -5.18
CA LEU A 18 -9.48 -3.11 -5.79
C LEU A 18 -10.21 -3.38 -7.12
N ASP A 19 -11.47 -2.95 -7.23
CA ASP A 19 -12.33 -3.21 -8.39
C ASP A 19 -12.18 -2.18 -9.52
N ILE A 20 -11.64 -0.98 -9.24
CA ILE A 20 -11.42 0.07 -10.26
C ILE A 20 -10.49 -0.41 -11.40
N MET A 21 -9.41 -1.10 -11.08
CA MET A 21 -8.41 -1.55 -12.05
C MET A 21 -7.58 -2.70 -11.48
N PRO A 22 -7.07 -3.64 -12.31
CA PRO A 22 -6.12 -4.64 -11.86
C PRO A 22 -4.97 -4.02 -11.05
N PRO A 23 -4.67 -4.55 -9.85
CA PRO A 23 -3.62 -4.01 -9.00
C PRO A 23 -2.24 -4.19 -9.64
N ALA A 24 -1.37 -3.18 -9.46
CA ALA A 24 0.02 -3.25 -9.89
C ALA A 24 0.79 -4.36 -9.15
N VAL A 25 0.43 -4.59 -7.89
CA VAL A 25 0.90 -5.69 -7.06
C VAL A 25 -0.26 -6.19 -6.20
N HIS A 26 -0.47 -7.50 -6.17
CA HIS A 26 -1.46 -8.14 -5.30
C HIS A 26 -0.77 -9.20 -4.42
N ARG A 27 -0.91 -9.08 -3.10
CA ARG A 27 -0.37 -10.01 -2.11
C ARG A 27 -1.48 -10.46 -1.16
N ALA A 28 -1.21 -11.49 -0.36
CA ALA A 28 -2.19 -12.02 0.60
C ALA A 28 -2.70 -10.96 1.61
N HIS A 29 -1.85 -9.97 1.94
CA HIS A 29 -2.16 -8.94 2.92
C HIS A 29 -2.66 -7.61 2.31
N GLY A 30 -2.76 -7.49 0.99
CA GLY A 30 -3.14 -6.22 0.37
C GLY A 30 -2.72 -6.05 -1.08
N PHE A 31 -2.82 -4.82 -1.58
CA PHE A 31 -2.50 -4.50 -2.96
C PHE A 31 -1.97 -3.07 -3.14
N LEU A 32 -1.30 -2.87 -4.27
CA LEU A 32 -0.99 -1.55 -4.85
C LEU A 32 -1.98 -1.27 -5.99
N VAL A 33 -2.61 -0.11 -6.00
CA VAL A 33 -3.51 0.31 -7.09
C VAL A 33 -2.75 0.31 -8.42
N GLY A 34 -3.42 -0.02 -9.53
CA GLY A 34 -2.78 -0.25 -10.83
C GLY A 34 -2.01 0.94 -11.42
N GLU A 35 -2.33 2.17 -11.02
CA GLU A 35 -1.72 3.38 -11.57
C GLU A 35 -0.71 4.00 -10.60
N PRO A 36 0.51 4.37 -11.07
CA PRO A 36 1.47 5.11 -10.27
C PRO A 36 0.91 6.48 -9.86
N TRP A 37 0.97 6.79 -8.58
CA TRP A 37 0.68 8.13 -8.06
C TRP A 37 1.84 9.09 -8.32
N THR A 38 3.07 8.59 -8.19
CA THR A 38 4.29 9.38 -8.35
C THR A 38 5.49 8.47 -8.67
N HIS A 39 6.66 9.08 -8.91
CA HIS A 39 7.93 8.38 -8.95
C HIS A 39 8.86 9.00 -7.91
N ARG A 40 9.51 8.15 -7.11
CA ARG A 40 10.48 8.59 -6.10
C ARG A 40 11.53 7.53 -5.87
N THR A 41 12.59 7.92 -5.16
CA THR A 41 13.58 6.96 -4.66
C THR A 41 12.90 6.02 -3.65
N CYS A 42 13.00 4.71 -3.92
CA CYS A 42 12.58 3.65 -3.03
C CYS A 42 13.43 3.69 -1.76
N ARG A 43 12.78 3.68 -0.60
CA ARG A 43 13.45 3.77 0.72
C ARG A 43 14.11 2.45 1.12
N VAL A 44 13.70 1.33 0.51
CA VAL A 44 14.26 0.00 0.75
C VAL A 44 15.46 -0.28 -0.15
N THR A 45 15.37 0.05 -1.45
CA THR A 45 16.41 -0.31 -2.44
C THR A 45 17.31 0.85 -2.85
N GLY A 46 16.93 2.10 -2.59
CA GLY A 46 17.67 3.28 -3.04
C GLY A 46 17.49 3.64 -4.53
N GLU A 47 16.65 2.93 -5.26
CA GLU A 47 16.43 3.13 -6.70
C GLU A 47 15.23 4.04 -7.01
N PHE A 48 15.29 4.82 -8.10
CA PHE A 48 14.15 5.60 -8.57
C PHE A 48 13.08 4.68 -9.19
N ARG A 49 11.87 4.66 -8.62
CA ARG A 49 10.79 3.74 -8.99
C ARG A 49 9.42 4.44 -8.94
N ALA A 50 8.46 3.87 -9.66
CA ALA A 50 7.05 4.21 -9.51
C ALA A 50 6.55 3.86 -8.09
N ALA A 51 5.69 4.71 -7.54
CA ALA A 51 5.04 4.54 -6.25
C ALA A 51 3.53 4.69 -6.40
N TYR A 52 2.79 3.84 -5.70
CA TYR A 52 1.37 3.58 -5.92
C TYR A 52 0.61 3.75 -4.61
N ALA A 53 -0.68 4.08 -4.69
CA ALA A 53 -1.55 4.00 -3.52
C ALA A 53 -1.60 2.56 -3.00
N ALA A 54 -1.48 2.38 -1.69
CA ALA A 54 -1.34 1.07 -1.06
C ALA A 54 -2.47 0.80 -0.07
N PHE A 55 -3.05 -0.39 -0.17
CA PHE A 55 -4.11 -0.86 0.70
C PHE A 55 -3.70 -2.17 1.37
N ILE A 56 -3.99 -2.31 2.66
CA ILE A 56 -3.70 -3.51 3.45
C ILE A 56 -4.94 -3.96 4.22
N ARG A 57 -5.07 -5.28 4.36
CA ARG A 57 -6.01 -5.92 5.27
C ARG A 57 -5.25 -6.77 6.27
N ASN A 58 -5.54 -6.58 7.55
CA ASN A 58 -5.05 -7.42 8.64
C ASN A 58 -6.19 -7.77 9.61
N ARG A 59 -5.86 -8.35 10.78
CA ARG A 59 -6.86 -8.72 11.80
C ARG A 59 -7.62 -7.51 12.38
N SER A 60 -7.05 -6.32 12.31
CA SER A 60 -7.59 -5.06 12.86
C SER A 60 -8.49 -4.31 11.87
N GLY A 61 -8.56 -4.74 10.61
CA GLY A 61 -9.42 -4.18 9.57
C GLY A 61 -8.71 -3.88 8.25
N HIS A 62 -9.19 -2.86 7.55
CA HIS A 62 -8.66 -2.38 6.28
C HIS A 62 -7.99 -1.03 6.46
N PHE A 63 -6.91 -0.80 5.72
CA PHE A 63 -6.07 0.38 5.84
C PHE A 63 -5.64 0.89 4.47
N GLU A 64 -5.55 2.21 4.35
CA GLU A 64 -4.97 2.94 3.22
C GLU A 64 -3.70 3.62 3.71
N CYS A 65 -2.59 3.44 3.00
CA CYS A 65 -1.36 4.16 3.32
C CYS A 65 -1.51 5.63 2.95
N LEU A 66 -1.12 6.53 3.85
CA LEU A 66 -1.16 7.97 3.60
C LEU A 66 -0.08 8.43 2.60
N GLU A 67 0.90 7.58 2.32
CA GLU A 67 1.96 7.83 1.34
C GLU A 67 2.00 6.74 0.26
N PRO A 68 2.24 7.09 -1.02
CA PRO A 68 2.45 6.09 -2.05
C PRO A 68 3.67 5.22 -1.77
N MET A 69 3.57 3.92 -2.06
CA MET A 69 4.61 2.92 -1.85
C MET A 69 5.12 2.34 -3.17
N THR A 70 6.43 2.07 -3.24
CA THR A 70 6.99 1.27 -4.33
C THR A 70 6.69 -0.23 -4.09
N PRO A 71 6.78 -1.08 -5.13
CA PRO A 71 6.60 -2.53 -4.97
C PRO A 71 7.52 -3.18 -3.92
N ALA A 72 8.77 -2.71 -3.83
CA ALA A 72 9.75 -3.24 -2.88
C ALA A 72 9.42 -2.82 -1.44
N GLU A 73 8.97 -1.58 -1.24
CA GLU A 73 8.51 -1.11 0.07
C GLU A 73 7.26 -1.86 0.52
N PHE A 74 6.29 -2.04 -0.39
CA PHE A 74 5.07 -2.79 -0.11
C PHE A 74 5.37 -4.24 0.29
N THR A 75 6.32 -4.88 -0.39
CA THR A 75 6.77 -6.24 -0.06
C THR A 75 7.45 -6.32 1.31
N ALA A 76 8.09 -5.24 1.76
CA ALA A 76 8.76 -5.16 3.06
C ALA A 76 7.82 -4.84 4.23
N VAL A 77 6.53 -4.54 3.97
CA VAL A 77 5.57 -4.23 5.04
C VAL A 77 5.27 -5.47 5.88
N ASN A 78 5.36 -5.33 7.19
CA ASN A 78 4.75 -6.27 8.12
C ASN A 78 3.31 -5.80 8.43
N PRO A 79 2.26 -6.46 7.91
CA PRO A 79 0.88 -6.02 8.10
C PRO A 79 0.41 -6.13 9.56
N ASP A 80 1.03 -6.98 10.38
CA ASP A 80 0.64 -7.18 11.78
C ASP A 80 1.03 -6.01 12.69
N THR A 81 1.93 -5.13 12.23
CA THR A 81 2.32 -3.93 12.98
C THR A 81 1.42 -2.73 12.69
N ILE A 82 0.44 -2.87 11.79
CA ILE A 82 -0.44 -1.77 11.37
C ILE A 82 -1.65 -1.70 12.30
N THR A 83 -1.70 -0.62 13.07
CA THR A 83 -2.82 -0.23 13.91
C THR A 83 -3.21 1.22 13.60
N ALA A 84 -4.49 1.54 13.78
CA ALA A 84 -5.00 2.90 13.64
C ALA A 84 -4.68 3.74 14.88
#